data_AF-A0A101GUS3-F1
#
_entry.id   AF-A0A101GUS3-F1
#
_cell.length_a   1.000
_cell.length_b   1.000
_cell.length_c   1.000
_cell.angle_alpha   90.00
_cell.angle_beta   90.00
_cell.angle_gamma   90.00
#
_symmetry.space_group_name_H-M   'P 1'
#
loop_
_entity.id
_entity.type
_entity.pdbx_description
1 polymer ?
#
loop_
_entity_poly.entity_id
_entity_poly.type
_entity_poly.pdbx_seq_one_letter_code
_entity_poly.pdbx_strand_id
1 'polypeptide(L)' 'MNFYETFSYLRGEGIKTLPVPGTNKYFISFRDGESIYIKEKILIGLVKSAIEDPGSIIPALKSLQAPHA' A
#
# COMPACT_ATOMS: atom_id res chain seq x y z
N MET A 1 -3.17 1.20 -15.02
CA MET A 1 -2.12 0.96 -14.04
C MET A 1 -1.83 -0.53 -13.91
N ASN A 2 -0.58 -0.91 -14.18
CA ASN A 2 -0.06 -2.26 -14.02
C ASN A 2 0.68 -2.40 -12.66
N PHE A 3 1.10 -3.62 -12.31
CA PHE A 3 1.81 -3.91 -11.07
C PHE A 3 3.10 -3.10 -10.90
N TYR A 4 3.87 -2.97 -11.98
CA TYR A 4 5.16 -2.30 -11.96
C TYR A 4 5.01 -0.80 -11.64
N GLU A 5 4.00 -0.15 -12.21
CA GLU A 5 3.66 1.25 -11.91
C GLU A 5 3.28 1.41 -10.44
N THR A 6 2.49 0.48 -9.89
CA THR A 6 2.03 0.52 -8.50
C THR A 6 3.20 0.49 -7.53
N PHE A 7 4.13 -0.45 -7.72
CA PHE A 7 5.31 -0.57 -6.85
C PHE A 7 6.32 0.57 -7.04
N SER A 8 6.42 1.11 -8.26
CA SER A 8 7.26 2.27 -8.54
C SER A 8 6.75 3.51 -7.82
N TYR A 9 5.44 3.76 -7.85
CA TYR A 9 4.79 4.84 -7.11
C TYR A 9 5.03 4.70 -5.60
N LEU A 10 4.72 3.52 -5.04
CA LEU A 10 4.93 3.26 -3.61
C LEU A 10 6.39 3.44 -3.18
N ARG A 11 7.35 2.98 -4.01
CA ARG A 11 8.77 3.21 -3.75
C ARG A 11 9.12 4.70 -3.74
N GLY A 12 8.54 5.49 -4.64
CA GLY A 12 8.68 6.95 -4.68
C GLY A 12 8.23 7.62 -3.38
N GLU A 13 7.12 7.14 -2.81
CA GLU A 13 6.58 7.56 -1.50
C GLU A 13 7.41 7.03 -0.31
N GLY A 14 8.49 6.29 -0.56
CA GLY A 14 9.32 5.69 0.48
C GLY A 14 8.72 4.46 1.14
N ILE A 15 7.69 3.87 0.53
CA ILE A 15 6.98 2.69 1.02
C ILE A 15 7.65 1.45 0.46
N LYS A 16 8.07 0.54 1.36
CA LYS A 16 8.59 -0.78 0.97
C LYS A 16 7.43 -1.75 0.88
N THR A 17 7.42 -2.55 -0.19
CA THR A 17 6.40 -3.56 -0.44
C THR A 17 7.04 -4.92 -0.67
N LEU A 18 6.54 -5.95 -0.01
CA LEU A 18 7.03 -7.33 -0.12
C LEU A 18 5.83 -8.26 -0.30
N PRO A 19 5.79 -9.14 -1.33
CA PRO A 19 4.74 -10.14 -1.46
C PRO A 19 4.86 -11.17 -0.32
N VAL A 20 3.73 -11.62 0.21
CA VAL A 20 3.70 -12.67 1.24
C VAL A 20 3.45 -14.03 0.58
N PRO A 21 4.44 -14.95 0.58
CA PRO A 21 4.33 -16.23 -0.12
C PRO A 21 3.13 -17.05 0.32
N GLY A 22 2.49 -17.74 -0.64
CA GLY A 22 1.30 -18.56 -0.38
C GLY A 22 0.02 -17.75 -0.07
N THR A 23 0.04 -16.43 -0.22
CA THR A 23 -1.12 -15.57 -0.01
C THR A 23 -1.27 -14.54 -1.13
N ASN A 24 -2.44 -13.91 -1.21
CA ASN A 24 -2.68 -12.75 -2.08
C ASN A 24 -2.55 -11.42 -1.30
N LYS A 25 -1.52 -11.34 -0.44
CA LYS A 25 -1.23 -10.18 0.41
C LYS A 25 0.18 -9.67 0.18
N TYR A 26 0.34 -8.38 0.46
CA TYR A 26 1.60 -7.68 0.51
C TYR A 26 1.83 -7.17 1.92
N PHE A 27 3.06 -7.34 2.38
CA PHE A 27 3.60 -6.63 3.52
C PHE A 27 4.07 -5.25 3.06
N ILE A 28 3.60 -4.22 3.74
CA ILE A 28 3.92 -2.82 3.49
C ILE A 28 4.68 -2.31 4.72
N SER A 29 5.82 -1.66 4.51
CA SER A 29 6.60 -1.03 5.56
C SER A 29 6.85 0.43 5.22
N PHE A 30 6.55 1.30 6.18
CA PHE A 30 6.73 2.75 6.09
C PHE A 30 8.09 3.18 6.64
N ARG A 31 8.51 4.42 6.33
CA ARG A 31 9.77 4.98 6.84
C ARG A 31 9.78 5.19 8.35
N ASP A 32 8.62 5.41 8.95
CA ASP A 32 8.45 5.57 10.39
C ASP A 32 8.58 4.25 11.18
N GLY A 33 8.73 3.11 10.50
CA GLY A 33 8.89 1.80 11.12
C GLY A 33 7.58 1.01 11.27
N GLU A 34 6.42 1.63 11.05
CA GLU A 34 5.14 0.91 11.02
C GLU A 34 5.05 -0.03 9.81
N SER A 35 4.23 -1.06 9.95
CA SER A 35 3.98 -2.01 8.87
C SER A 35 2.58 -2.61 8.90
N ILE A 36 2.07 -2.97 7.73
CA ILE A 36 0.73 -3.53 7.55
C ILE A 36 0.74 -4.67 6.53
N TYR A 37 -0.26 -5.54 6.63
CA TYR A 37 -0.57 -6.53 5.61
C TYR A 37 -1.82 -6.12 4.85
N ILE A 38 -1.73 -6.04 3.53
CA ILE A 38 -2.83 -5.60 2.67
C ILE A 38 -3.04 -6.58 1.52
N LYS A 39 -4.30 -6.81 1.12
CA LYS A 39 -4.59 -7.61 -0.08
C LYS A 39 -4.17 -6.88 -1.34
N GLU A 40 -3.67 -7.60 -2.33
CA GLU A 40 -3.21 -7.04 -3.61
C GLU A 40 -4.25 -6.14 -4.28
N LYS A 41 -5.50 -6.62 -4.38
CA LYS A 41 -6.60 -5.88 -5.00
C LYS A 41 -6.86 -4.53 -4.31
N ILE A 42 -6.73 -4.49 -2.99
CA ILE A 42 -6.93 -3.28 -2.19
C ILE A 42 -5.75 -2.31 -2.42
N LEU A 43 -4.51 -2.82 -2.37
CA LEU A 43 -3.31 -2.03 -2.62
C LEU A 43 -3.35 -1.33 -3.99
N ILE A 44 -3.68 -2.08 -5.04
CA ILE A 44 -3.77 -1.53 -6.41
C ILE A 44 -4.90 -0.51 -6.51
N GLY A 45 -6.04 -0.76 -5.86
CA GLY A 45 -7.16 0.18 -5.82
C GLY A 45 -6.78 1.51 -5.16
N LEU A 46 -6.09 1.45 -4.02
CA LEU A 46 -5.65 2.65 -3.30
C LEU A 46 -4.61 3.45 -4.08
N VAL A 47 -3.65 2.79 -4.71
CA VAL A 47 -2.63 3.47 -5.51
C VAL A 47 -3.25 4.16 -6.72
N LYS A 48 -4.23 3.53 -7.39
CA LYS A 48 -4.98 4.19 -8.47
C LYS A 48 -5.69 5.44 -7.97
N SER A 49 -6.43 5.32 -6.85
CA SER A 49 -7.14 6.44 -6.25
C SER A 49 -6.20 7.58 -5.85
N ALA A 50 -5.02 7.26 -5.31
CA ALA A 50 -4.02 8.24 -4.86
C ALA A 50 -3.31 8.97 -6.02
N ILE A 51 -3.33 8.41 -7.23
CA ILE A 51 -2.83 9.09 -8.43
C ILE A 51 -3.89 10.06 -8.98
N GLU A 52 -5.16 9.70 -8.88
CA GLU A 52 -6.28 10.55 -9.31
C GLU A 52 -6.55 11.70 -8.33
N ASP A 53 -6.35 11.47 -7.02
CA ASP A 53 -6.40 12.46 -5.96
C ASP A 53 -5.16 12.31 -5.05
N PRO A 54 -4.14 13.18 -5.15
CA PRO A 54 -2.86 13.03 -4.46
C PRO A 54 -2.90 13.28 -2.93
N GLY A 55 -4.06 13.10 -2.30
CA GLY A 55 -4.15 12.97 -0.85
C GLY A 55 -3.27 11.80 -0.38
N SER A 56 -2.26 12.10 0.45
CA SER A 56 -1.17 11.18 0.79
C SER A 56 -1.67 9.75 1.02
N ILE A 57 -1.17 8.82 0.20
CA ILE A 57 -1.55 7.40 0.25
C ILE A 57 -1.25 6.74 1.60
N ILE A 58 -0.30 7.30 2.35
CA ILE A 58 0.14 6.82 3.66
C ILE A 58 -1.02 6.81 4.66
N PRO A 59 -1.74 7.93 4.91
CA PRO A 59 -2.97 7.94 5.69
C PRO A 59 -3.99 6.86 5.31
N ALA A 60 -4.24 6.68 4.01
CA ALA A 60 -5.22 5.70 3.53
C ALA A 60 -4.75 4.25 3.77
N LEU A 61 -3.45 3.98 3.69
CA LEU A 61 -2.89 2.69 4.04
C LEU A 61 -2.94 2.46 5.56
N LYS A 62 -2.61 3.48 6.36
CA LYS A 62 -2.64 3.39 7.84
C LYS A 62 -4.06 3.24 8.38
N SER A 63 -5.08 3.84 7.75
CA SER A 63 -6.48 3.66 8.17
C SER A 63 -6.97 2.22 8.02
N LEU A 64 -6.34 1.38 7.19
CA LEU A 64 -6.66 -0.05 7.06
C LEU A 64 -6.10 -0.89 8.21
N GLN A 65 -5.14 -0.35 8.96
CA GLN A 65 -4.56 -1.00 10.13
C GLN A 65 -5.51 -0.91 11.33
N ALA A 66 -6.40 0.09 11.37
CA ALA A 66 -7.38 0.23 12.41
C ALA A 66 -8.35 -0.97 12.37
N PRO A 67 -8.36 -1.83 13.40
CA PRO A 67 -9.43 -2.79 13.54
C PRO A 67 -10.73 -2.01 13.68
N HIS A 68 -11.80 -2.50 13.07
CA HIS A 68 -13.13 -2.20 13.59
C HIS A 68 -13.11 -2.45 15.10
N ALA A 69 -13.24 -1.38 15.88
CA ALA A 69 -13.71 -1.45 17.26
C ALA A 69 -15.17 -1.89 17.28
#